data_AF-A0A8S9G5L8-F1
#
_entry.id   AF-A0A8S9G5L8-F1
#
_cell.length_a   1.000
_cell.length_b   1.000
_cell.length_c   1.000
_cell.angle_alpha   90.00
_cell.angle_beta   90.00
_cell.angle_gamma   90.00
#
_symmetry.space_group_name_H-M   'P 1'
#
loop_
_entity.id
_entity.type
_entity.pdbx_description
1 polymer ?
#
loop_
_entity_poly.entity_id
_entity_poly.type
_entity_poly.pdbx_seq_one_letter_code
_entity_poly.pdbx_strand_id
1 'polypeptide(L)'
;MPQLDDLYFKNEYIDAASSRARSDGSMNFLVEKYDSTLKQTMIQLGSSEKLAQARLKAIERVRAEHKKANEKAPEEKEILRVKFEELEGKLKSARAARKELARENNHLEQAAANLEKEKTELVEERDAAVDKLIREGQRLRDSRGLEVTRERERVEAAMVEKASRRFDRPSASGPKKKKNSKKSRGKATEDLPLEEIASLDETSEGLEARKEKGGKKRPYEGATSSADHGEAPAVGREGAA
;
A
#
# COMPACT_ATOMS: atom_id res chain seq x y z
N MET A 1 55.61 44.15 72.45
CA MET A 1 54.27 44.00 73.06
C MET A 1 53.24 44.52 72.07
N PRO A 2 52.07 43.86 71.92
CA PRO A 2 51.00 44.35 71.05
C PRO A 2 50.57 45.77 71.46
N GLN A 3 50.05 46.57 70.52
CA GLN A 3 49.47 47.86 70.87
C GLN A 3 48.17 47.62 71.63
N LEU A 4 47.88 48.49 72.60
CA LEU A 4 46.71 48.35 73.48
C LEU A 4 45.38 48.36 72.68
N ASP A 5 45.40 49.00 71.50
CA ASP A 5 44.29 49.07 70.56
C ASP A 5 44.03 47.76 69.80
N ASP A 6 45.03 46.88 69.69
CA ASP A 6 44.93 45.62 68.96
C ASP A 6 44.39 44.46 69.81
N LEU A 7 44.16 44.69 71.12
CA LEU A 7 43.65 43.66 72.01
C LEU A 7 42.16 43.40 71.76
N TYR A 8 41.83 42.16 71.42
CA TYR A 8 40.44 41.70 71.29
C TYR A 8 39.60 41.94 72.57
N PHE A 9 40.19 41.82 73.75
CA PHE A 9 39.59 42.13 75.06
C PHE A 9 40.29 43.34 75.71
N LYS A 10 40.38 44.45 74.97
CA LYS A 10 41.06 45.68 75.38
C LYS A 10 40.54 46.25 76.70
N ASN A 11 39.22 46.36 76.84
CA ASN A 11 38.60 46.97 78.02
C ASN A 11 38.86 46.12 79.26
N GLU A 12 38.71 44.81 79.12
CA GLU A 12 38.96 43.86 80.20
C GLU A 12 40.45 43.80 80.58
N TYR A 13 41.36 44.04 79.64
CA TYR A 13 42.79 44.20 79.93
C TYR A 13 43.09 45.44 80.77
N ILE A 14 42.50 46.60 80.41
CA ILE A 14 42.65 47.84 81.17
C ILE A 14 42.13 47.65 82.60
N ASP A 15 40.98 47.01 82.76
CA ASP A 15 40.35 46.75 84.06
C ASP A 15 41.19 45.78 84.91
N ALA A 16 41.68 44.69 84.30
CA ALA A 16 42.53 43.72 84.97
C ALA A 16 43.90 44.30 85.36
N ALA A 17 44.51 45.11 84.49
CA ALA A 17 45.78 45.78 84.76
C ALA A 17 45.66 46.81 85.89
N SER A 18 44.55 47.56 85.92
CA SER A 18 44.25 48.54 86.98
C SER A 18 44.00 47.87 88.34
N SER A 19 43.45 46.64 88.33
CA SER A 19 43.13 45.86 89.53
C SER A 19 44.30 45.02 90.08
N ARG A 20 45.41 44.95 89.35
CA ARG A 20 46.54 44.04 89.63
C ARG A 20 47.22 44.27 90.99
N ALA A 21 47.19 45.49 91.51
CA ALA A 21 47.81 45.82 92.81
C ALA A 21 47.17 45.08 94.00
N ARG A 22 45.97 44.49 93.82
CA ARG A 22 45.22 43.82 94.89
C ARG A 22 45.19 42.29 94.78
N SER A 23 45.25 41.74 93.56
CA SER A 23 45.33 40.29 93.31
C SER A 23 45.61 39.99 91.83
N ASP A 24 46.22 38.84 91.54
CA ASP A 24 46.41 38.35 90.17
C ASP A 24 45.15 37.72 89.54
N GLY A 25 44.06 37.57 90.32
CA GLY A 25 42.83 36.89 89.87
C GLY A 25 42.18 37.52 88.62
N SER A 26 42.17 38.86 88.53
CA SER A 26 41.62 39.58 87.38
C SER A 26 42.41 39.32 86.09
N MET A 27 43.73 39.13 86.20
CA MET A 27 44.59 38.84 85.06
C MET A 27 44.43 37.38 84.61
N ASN A 28 44.27 36.44 85.55
CA ASN A 28 43.96 35.05 85.25
C ASN A 28 42.60 34.89 84.54
N PHE A 29 41.56 35.61 84.97
CA PHE A 29 40.26 35.62 84.30
C PHE A 29 40.35 36.05 82.82
N LEU A 30 41.15 37.08 82.54
CA LEU A 30 41.36 37.55 81.17
C LEU A 30 42.08 36.50 80.31
N VAL A 31 43.09 35.83 80.87
CA VAL A 31 43.81 34.73 80.20
C VAL A 31 42.85 33.59 79.87
N GLU A 32 42.00 33.18 80.81
CA GLU A 32 40.97 32.15 80.58
C GLU A 32 39.95 32.56 79.51
N LYS A 33 39.57 33.85 79.45
CA LYS A 33 38.66 34.37 78.43
C LYS A 33 39.27 34.29 77.03
N TYR A 34 40.55 34.66 76.91
CA TYR A 34 41.30 34.50 75.66
C TYR A 34 41.42 33.03 75.25
N ASP A 35 41.81 32.16 76.18
CA ASP A 35 41.94 30.72 75.91
C ASP A 35 40.61 30.09 75.48
N SER A 36 39.51 30.43 76.15
CA SER A 36 38.16 29.97 75.80
C SER A 36 37.74 30.45 74.41
N THR A 37 38.00 31.72 74.08
CA THR A 37 37.66 32.32 72.77
C THR A 37 38.51 31.73 71.65
N LEU A 38 39.80 31.49 71.92
CA LEU A 38 40.70 30.84 70.98
C LEU A 38 40.22 29.41 70.69
N LYS A 39 39.90 28.63 71.71
CA LYS A 39 39.34 27.27 71.56
C LYS A 39 38.04 27.28 70.76
N GLN A 40 37.14 28.21 71.04
CA GLN A 40 35.87 28.34 70.31
C GLN A 40 36.09 28.66 68.83
N THR A 41 36.97 29.62 68.51
CA THR A 41 37.25 30.02 67.12
C THR A 41 37.97 28.92 66.36
N MET A 42 38.88 28.16 66.98
CA MET A 42 39.50 26.98 66.36
C MET A 42 38.46 25.91 65.98
N ILE A 43 37.46 25.66 66.83
CA ILE A 43 36.37 24.72 66.53
C ILE A 43 35.50 25.23 65.37
N GLN A 44 35.12 26.52 65.40
CA GLN A 44 34.33 27.13 64.35
C GLN A 44 35.06 27.11 63.00
N LEU A 45 36.35 27.45 62.99
CA LEU A 45 37.19 27.40 61.79
C LEU A 45 37.25 25.99 61.22
N GLY A 46 37.53 24.97 62.06
CA GLY A 46 37.56 23.58 61.60
C GLY A 46 36.21 23.08 61.07
N SER A 47 35.09 23.56 61.61
CA SER A 47 33.76 23.25 61.07
C SER A 47 33.50 23.92 59.71
N SER A 48 33.91 25.19 59.57
CA SER A 48 33.80 25.98 58.35
C SER A 48 34.67 25.41 57.22
N GLU A 49 35.91 25.02 57.51
CA GLU A 49 36.83 24.41 56.55
C GLU A 49 36.28 23.09 56.00
N LYS A 50 35.74 22.23 56.86
CA LYS A 50 35.08 20.98 56.43
C LYS A 50 33.89 21.25 55.52
N LEU A 51 33.06 22.24 55.86
CA LEU A 51 31.93 22.64 55.03
C LEU A 51 32.38 23.21 53.68
N ALA A 52 33.42 24.04 53.66
CA ALA A 52 33.99 24.61 52.45
C ALA A 52 34.53 23.52 51.51
N GLN A 53 35.27 22.55 52.05
CA GLN A 53 35.75 21.39 51.29
C GLN A 53 34.59 20.55 50.73
N ALA A 54 33.52 20.33 51.50
CA ALA A 54 32.34 19.61 51.02
C ALA A 54 31.64 20.36 49.88
N ARG A 55 31.50 21.68 49.99
CA ARG A 55 30.92 22.54 48.94
C ARG A 55 31.75 22.53 47.67
N LEU A 56 33.08 22.64 47.78
CA LEU A 56 33.97 22.56 46.62
C LEU A 56 33.83 21.22 45.88
N LYS A 57 33.84 20.09 46.60
CA LYS A 57 33.62 18.76 46.02
C LYS A 57 32.26 18.61 45.34
N ALA A 58 31.21 19.25 45.87
CA ALA A 58 29.89 19.26 45.25
C ALA A 58 29.89 20.07 43.93
N ILE A 59 30.52 21.25 43.94
CA ILE A 59 30.66 22.10 42.75
C ILE A 59 31.43 21.37 41.65
N GLU A 60 32.52 20.66 41.99
CA GLU A 60 33.30 19.89 41.02
C GLU A 60 32.49 18.78 40.35
N ARG A 61 31.66 18.05 41.12
CA ARG A 61 30.76 17.03 40.56
C ARG A 61 29.75 17.63 39.58
N VAL A 62 29.08 18.72 39.98
CA VAL A 62 28.12 19.42 39.14
C VAL A 62 28.78 19.94 37.86
N ARG A 63 30.00 20.49 37.95
CA ARG A 63 30.78 20.91 36.77
C ARG A 63 31.11 19.74 35.85
N ALA A 64 31.51 18.60 36.39
CA ALA A 64 31.82 17.41 35.59
C ALA A 64 30.57 16.86 34.89
N GLU A 65 29.42 16.85 35.56
CA GLU A 65 28.14 16.44 34.97
C GLU A 65 27.70 17.40 33.86
N HIS A 66 27.77 18.72 34.09
CA HIS A 66 27.47 19.72 33.07
C HIS A 66 28.40 19.59 31.85
N LYS A 67 29.69 19.34 32.06
CA LYS A 67 30.64 19.11 30.96
C LYS A 67 30.21 17.92 30.11
N LYS A 68 29.90 16.77 30.74
CA LYS A 68 29.43 15.56 30.04
C LYS A 68 28.12 15.79 29.30
N ALA A 69 27.16 16.49 29.90
CA ALA A 69 25.89 16.79 29.26
C ALA A 69 26.08 17.71 28.03
N ASN A 70 26.97 18.69 28.14
CA ASN A 70 27.28 19.62 27.06
C ASN A 70 28.04 18.95 25.89
N GLU A 71 28.87 17.94 26.16
CA GLU A 71 29.54 17.14 25.12
C GLU A 71 28.56 16.23 24.38
N LYS A 72 27.58 15.64 25.07
CA LYS A 72 26.57 14.75 24.45
C LYS A 72 25.50 15.49 23.66
N ALA A 73 25.12 16.69 24.09
CA ALA A 73 24.06 17.48 23.46
C ALA A 73 24.27 17.74 21.94
N PRO A 74 25.47 18.14 21.44
CA PRO A 74 25.68 18.32 20.01
C PRO A 74 25.69 17.00 19.24
N GLU A 75 26.19 15.90 19.82
CA GLU A 75 26.18 14.57 19.18
C GLU A 75 24.75 14.10 18.95
N GLU A 76 23.89 14.20 19.96
CA GLU A 76 22.47 13.84 19.84
C GLU A 76 21.76 14.73 18.82
N LYS A 77 22.02 16.04 18.83
CA LYS A 77 21.47 16.98 17.84
C LYS A 77 21.88 16.61 16.42
N GLU A 78 23.14 16.22 16.21
CA GLU A 78 23.65 15.82 14.91
C GLU A 78 22.99 14.52 14.43
N ILE A 79 22.86 13.53 15.32
CA ILE A 79 22.15 12.27 15.02
C ILE A 79 20.71 12.56 14.60
N LEU A 80 20.01 13.45 15.31
CA LEU A 80 18.65 13.85 14.95
C LEU A 80 18.61 14.55 13.59
N ARG A 81 19.57 15.45 13.31
CA ARG A 81 19.67 16.15 12.02
C ARG A 81 19.80 15.19 10.85
N VAL A 82 20.74 14.24 10.94
CA VAL A 82 20.97 13.23 9.89
C VAL A 82 19.72 12.37 9.67
N LYS A 83 19.06 11.91 10.75
CA LYS A 83 17.81 11.14 10.65
C LYS A 83 16.69 11.95 10.00
N PHE A 84 16.60 13.24 10.30
CA PHE A 84 15.60 14.11 9.70
C PHE A 84 15.84 14.27 8.20
N GLU A 85 17.09 14.48 7.78
CA GLU A 85 17.47 14.58 6.37
C GLU A 85 17.19 13.28 5.60
N GLU A 86 17.49 12.12 6.20
CA GLU A 86 17.17 10.81 5.62
C GLU A 86 15.65 10.63 5.42
N LEU A 87 14.84 10.98 6.43
CA LEU A 87 13.38 10.91 6.35
C LEU A 87 12.81 11.88 5.31
N GLU A 88 13.36 13.09 5.23
CA GLU A 88 12.97 14.06 4.21
C GLU A 88 13.28 13.55 2.80
N GLY A 89 14.45 12.92 2.62
CA GLY A 89 14.83 12.24 1.37
C GLY A 89 13.83 11.14 0.98
N LYS A 90 13.49 10.25 1.92
CA LYS A 90 12.48 9.18 1.72
C LYS A 90 11.10 9.75 1.39
N LEU A 91 10.71 10.84 2.03
CA LEU A 91 9.42 11.49 1.76
C LEU A 91 9.38 12.09 0.35
N LYS A 92 10.48 12.72 -0.09
CA LYS A 92 10.60 13.27 -1.45
C LYS A 92 10.54 12.17 -2.51
N SER A 93 11.26 11.07 -2.32
CA SER A 93 11.23 9.95 -3.27
C SER A 93 9.87 9.25 -3.31
N ALA A 94 9.23 9.02 -2.15
CA ALA A 94 7.88 8.45 -2.09
C ALA A 94 6.85 9.34 -2.79
N ARG A 95 6.95 10.66 -2.63
CA ARG A 95 6.10 11.62 -3.35
C ARG A 95 6.33 11.57 -4.87
N ALA A 96 7.57 11.42 -5.32
CA ALA A 96 7.89 11.26 -6.74
C ALA A 96 7.30 9.96 -7.30
N ALA A 97 7.53 8.83 -6.62
CA ALA A 97 6.97 7.53 -7.00
C ALA A 97 5.45 7.56 -7.07
N ARG A 98 4.78 8.20 -6.10
CA ARG A 98 3.32 8.37 -6.12
C ARG A 98 2.84 9.17 -7.32
N LYS A 99 3.59 10.19 -7.76
CA LYS A 99 3.24 10.97 -8.95
C LYS A 99 3.38 10.13 -10.22
N GLU A 100 4.42 9.32 -10.34
CA GLU A 100 4.57 8.40 -11.49
C GLU A 100 3.45 7.37 -11.54
N LEU A 101 3.16 6.71 -10.41
CA LEU A 101 2.05 5.76 -10.31
C LEU A 101 0.71 6.39 -10.68
N ALA A 102 0.46 7.65 -10.30
CA ALA A 102 -0.76 8.35 -10.69
C ALA A 102 -0.84 8.58 -12.22
N ARG A 103 0.28 8.88 -12.88
CA ARG A 103 0.32 9.03 -14.34
C ARG A 103 0.10 7.70 -15.05
N GLU A 104 0.76 6.65 -14.58
CA GLU A 104 0.60 5.29 -15.11
C GLU A 104 -0.83 4.79 -14.94
N ASN A 105 -1.46 5.04 -13.79
CA ASN A 105 -2.85 4.67 -13.55
C ASN A 105 -3.79 5.35 -14.53
N ASN A 106 -3.63 6.67 -14.74
CA ASN A 106 -4.44 7.41 -15.72
C ASN A 106 -4.24 6.88 -17.15
N HIS A 107 -3.00 6.51 -17.53
CA HIS A 107 -2.71 5.91 -18.82
C HIS A 107 -3.39 4.55 -18.98
N LEU A 108 -3.31 3.69 -17.96
CA LEU A 108 -3.96 2.37 -17.98
C LEU A 108 -5.48 2.48 -18.02
N GLU A 109 -6.06 3.44 -17.31
CA GLU A 109 -7.51 3.71 -17.34
C GLU A 109 -7.96 4.13 -18.75
N GLN A 110 -7.21 5.00 -19.43
CA GLN A 110 -7.47 5.37 -20.82
C GLN A 110 -7.33 4.19 -21.78
N ALA A 111 -6.29 3.37 -21.62
CA ALA A 111 -6.07 2.19 -22.44
C ALA A 111 -7.20 1.15 -22.24
N ALA A 112 -7.67 0.97 -21.00
CA ALA A 112 -8.79 0.09 -20.70
C ALA A 112 -10.09 0.59 -21.36
N ALA A 113 -10.37 1.90 -21.28
CA ALA A 113 -11.54 2.48 -21.93
C ALA A 113 -11.50 2.34 -23.46
N ASN A 114 -10.31 2.45 -24.08
CA ASN A 114 -10.16 2.23 -25.52
C ASN A 114 -10.38 0.76 -25.90
N LEU A 115 -9.79 -0.17 -25.16
CA LEU A 115 -10.01 -1.61 -25.38
C LEU A 115 -11.47 -2.01 -25.17
N GLU A 116 -12.19 -1.38 -24.25
CA GLU A 116 -13.62 -1.61 -24.06
C GLU A 116 -14.43 -1.17 -25.28
N LYS A 117 -14.11 -0.01 -25.86
CA LYS A 117 -14.73 0.46 -27.11
C LYS A 117 -14.45 -0.48 -28.29
N GLU A 118 -13.18 -0.84 -28.50
CA GLU A 118 -12.81 -1.78 -29.58
C GLU A 118 -13.52 -3.13 -29.42
N LYS A 119 -13.66 -3.64 -28.19
CA LYS A 119 -14.43 -4.86 -27.92
C LYS A 119 -15.89 -4.71 -28.33
N THR A 120 -16.53 -3.58 -27.99
CA THR A 120 -17.93 -3.35 -28.38
C THR A 120 -18.09 -3.27 -29.89
N GLU A 121 -17.19 -2.56 -30.59
CA GLU A 121 -17.21 -2.46 -32.06
C GLU A 121 -17.04 -3.83 -32.73
N LEU A 122 -16.08 -4.65 -32.26
CA LEU A 122 -15.86 -5.99 -32.80
C LEU A 122 -17.06 -6.93 -32.56
N VAL A 123 -17.75 -6.79 -31.42
CA VAL A 123 -18.98 -7.56 -31.16
C VAL A 123 -20.08 -7.16 -32.12
N GLU A 124 -20.30 -5.86 -32.33
CA GLU A 124 -21.27 -5.34 -33.30
C GLU A 124 -20.96 -5.79 -34.73
N GLU A 125 -19.70 -5.74 -35.15
CA GLU A 125 -19.25 -6.24 -36.45
C GLU A 125 -19.50 -7.75 -36.60
N ARG A 126 -19.19 -8.54 -35.56
CA ARG A 126 -19.43 -9.98 -35.56
C ARG A 126 -20.92 -10.29 -35.67
N ASP A 127 -21.75 -9.61 -34.88
CA ASP A 127 -23.20 -9.80 -34.91
C ASP A 127 -23.78 -9.42 -36.28
N ALA A 128 -23.34 -8.30 -36.86
CA ALA A 128 -23.72 -7.89 -38.21
C ALA A 128 -23.30 -8.90 -39.30
N ALA A 129 -22.11 -9.52 -39.16
CA ALA A 129 -21.64 -10.56 -40.08
C ALA A 129 -22.47 -11.85 -39.95
N VAL A 130 -22.78 -12.27 -38.72
CA VAL A 130 -23.65 -13.43 -38.46
C VAL A 130 -25.04 -13.21 -39.04
N ASP A 131 -25.60 -12.02 -38.84
CA ASP A 131 -26.89 -11.60 -39.41
C ASP A 131 -26.92 -11.68 -40.94
N LYS A 132 -25.84 -11.27 -41.62
CA LYS A 132 -25.71 -11.40 -43.08
C LYS A 132 -25.73 -12.87 -43.51
N LEU A 133 -25.02 -13.75 -42.79
CA LEU A 133 -25.01 -15.19 -43.08
C LEU A 133 -26.38 -15.84 -42.86
N ILE A 134 -27.11 -15.44 -41.82
CA ILE A 134 -28.48 -15.92 -41.56
C ILE A 134 -29.41 -15.53 -42.71
N ARG A 135 -29.38 -14.25 -43.14
CA ARG A 135 -30.19 -13.75 -44.25
C ARG A 135 -29.87 -14.46 -45.56
N GLU A 136 -28.59 -14.65 -45.86
CA GLU A 136 -28.14 -15.35 -47.06
C GLU A 136 -28.55 -16.83 -47.05
N GLY A 137 -28.37 -17.51 -45.91
CA GLY A 137 -28.84 -18.88 -45.73
C GLY A 137 -30.35 -19.02 -45.96
N GLN A 138 -31.14 -18.06 -45.48
CA GLN A 138 -32.59 -18.02 -45.73
C GLN A 138 -32.90 -17.82 -47.22
N ARG A 139 -32.25 -16.85 -47.87
CA ARG A 139 -32.39 -16.59 -49.31
C ARG A 139 -32.11 -17.83 -50.15
N LEU A 140 -31.06 -18.58 -49.81
CA LEU A 140 -30.70 -19.82 -50.51
C LEU A 140 -31.76 -20.92 -50.32
N ARG A 141 -32.30 -21.09 -49.11
CA ARG A 141 -33.40 -22.03 -48.85
C ARG A 141 -34.65 -21.67 -49.66
N ASP A 142 -35.03 -20.39 -49.67
CA ASP A 142 -36.20 -19.91 -50.42
C ASP A 142 -36.00 -20.09 -51.93
N SER A 143 -34.81 -19.77 -52.45
CA SER A 143 -34.45 -19.99 -53.85
C SER A 143 -34.56 -21.47 -54.26
N ARG A 144 -34.03 -22.38 -53.44
CA ARG A 144 -34.13 -23.83 -53.68
C ARG A 144 -35.59 -24.30 -53.66
N GLY A 145 -36.39 -23.78 -52.73
CA GLY A 145 -37.82 -24.09 -52.64
C GLY A 145 -38.59 -23.67 -53.90
N LEU A 146 -38.31 -22.48 -54.42
CA LEU A 146 -38.92 -21.98 -55.66
C LEU A 146 -38.51 -22.82 -56.88
N GLU A 147 -37.24 -23.19 -56.99
CA GLU A 147 -36.75 -24.05 -58.08
C GLU A 147 -37.45 -25.42 -58.08
N VAL A 148 -37.53 -26.07 -56.92
CA VAL A 148 -38.23 -27.35 -56.76
C VAL A 148 -39.71 -27.23 -57.14
N THR A 149 -40.36 -26.12 -56.78
CA THR A 149 -41.77 -25.88 -57.11
C THR A 149 -41.97 -25.73 -58.62
N ARG A 150 -41.14 -24.91 -59.28
CA ARG A 150 -41.19 -24.74 -60.75
C ARG A 150 -40.95 -26.06 -61.49
N GLU A 151 -40.06 -26.91 -60.99
CA GLU A 151 -39.82 -28.21 -61.62
C GLU A 151 -41.02 -29.15 -61.45
N ARG A 152 -41.69 -29.13 -60.29
CA ARG A 152 -42.95 -29.87 -60.10
C ARG A 152 -44.02 -29.42 -61.09
N GLU A 153 -44.19 -28.11 -61.28
CA GLU A 153 -45.12 -27.54 -62.27
C GLU A 153 -44.78 -27.98 -63.70
N ARG A 154 -43.50 -27.96 -64.09
CA ARG A 154 -43.06 -28.45 -65.41
C ARG A 154 -43.36 -29.92 -65.61
N VAL A 155 -43.08 -30.74 -64.60
CA VAL A 155 -43.36 -32.18 -64.64
C VAL A 155 -44.86 -32.43 -64.74
N GLU A 156 -45.67 -31.72 -63.95
CA GLU A 156 -47.13 -31.81 -64.00
C GLU A 156 -47.67 -31.40 -65.37
N ALA A 157 -47.22 -30.28 -65.93
CA ALA A 157 -47.58 -29.84 -67.28
C ALA A 157 -47.21 -30.88 -68.34
N ALA A 158 -46.01 -31.46 -68.26
CA ALA A 158 -45.58 -32.53 -69.16
C ALA A 158 -46.43 -33.81 -69.00
N MET A 159 -46.87 -34.13 -67.78
CA MET A 159 -47.79 -35.25 -67.53
C MET A 159 -49.18 -34.98 -68.13
N VAL A 160 -49.71 -33.78 -67.94
CA VAL A 160 -51.00 -33.35 -68.53
C VAL A 160 -50.92 -33.41 -70.06
N GLU A 161 -49.89 -32.85 -70.67
CA GLU A 161 -49.68 -32.91 -72.13
C GLU A 161 -49.61 -34.36 -72.62
N LYS A 162 -48.85 -35.21 -71.93
CA LYS A 162 -48.73 -36.64 -72.26
C LYS A 162 -50.07 -37.36 -72.13
N ALA A 163 -50.88 -37.03 -71.13
CA ALA A 163 -52.22 -37.57 -70.96
C ALA A 163 -53.13 -37.11 -72.10
N SER A 164 -53.18 -35.82 -72.42
CA SER A 164 -53.97 -35.27 -73.54
C SER A 164 -53.62 -35.95 -74.86
N ARG A 165 -52.32 -36.13 -75.19
CA ARG A 165 -51.88 -36.89 -76.39
C ARG A 165 -52.38 -38.35 -76.43
N ARG A 166 -52.67 -38.97 -75.29
CA ARG A 166 -53.25 -40.33 -75.22
C ARG A 166 -54.76 -40.32 -75.41
N PHE A 167 -55.46 -39.28 -74.96
CA PHE A 167 -56.91 -39.13 -75.10
C PHE A 167 -57.34 -38.52 -76.45
N ASP A 168 -56.53 -37.66 -77.06
CA ASP A 168 -56.77 -37.05 -78.39
C ASP A 168 -56.42 -37.99 -79.56
N ARG A 169 -55.93 -39.21 -79.28
CA ARG A 169 -55.71 -40.24 -80.30
C ARG A 169 -56.94 -41.15 -80.36
N PRO A 170 -57.93 -40.90 -81.24
CA PRO A 170 -58.98 -41.88 -81.47
C PRO A 170 -58.34 -43.16 -82.00
N SER A 171 -58.77 -44.28 -81.46
CA SER A 171 -58.40 -45.62 -81.89
C SER A 171 -58.69 -45.80 -83.39
N ALA A 172 -57.66 -45.70 -84.23
CA ALA A 172 -57.64 -46.32 -85.54
C ALA A 172 -56.19 -46.68 -85.98
N SER A 173 -56.01 -47.98 -86.20
CA SER A 173 -54.94 -48.66 -86.95
C SER A 173 -53.56 -48.84 -86.29
N GLY A 174 -53.18 -50.12 -86.15
CA GLY A 174 -51.81 -50.59 -86.36
C GLY A 174 -51.80 -51.55 -87.58
N PRO A 175 -50.71 -52.29 -87.85
CA PRO A 175 -49.29 -51.96 -87.77
C PRO A 175 -48.55 -52.27 -89.10
N LYS A 176 -47.43 -51.61 -89.44
CA LYS A 176 -46.43 -52.18 -90.37
C LYS A 176 -44.99 -51.91 -89.92
N LYS A 177 -44.27 -53.03 -89.76
CA LYS A 177 -42.84 -53.18 -89.43
C LYS A 177 -41.94 -52.80 -90.62
N LYS A 178 -40.82 -52.15 -90.33
CA LYS A 178 -39.46 -52.35 -90.89
C LYS A 178 -38.49 -51.86 -89.79
N LYS A 179 -37.86 -52.73 -88.98
CA LYS A 179 -36.55 -53.39 -89.21
C LYS A 179 -35.59 -52.40 -89.89
N ASN A 180 -34.63 -51.77 -89.20
CA ASN A 180 -33.35 -52.29 -88.67
C ASN A 180 -32.81 -51.21 -87.68
N SER A 181 -31.84 -51.37 -86.80
CA SER A 181 -31.01 -52.45 -86.27
C SER A 181 -30.30 -51.87 -85.03
N LYS A 182 -30.48 -52.53 -83.89
CA LYS A 182 -29.47 -52.83 -82.85
C LYS A 182 -28.24 -51.90 -82.76
N LYS A 183 -28.16 -51.09 -81.70
CA LYS A 183 -26.95 -51.04 -80.85
C LYS A 183 -27.32 -50.78 -79.38
N SER A 184 -26.70 -51.63 -78.56
CA SER A 184 -26.76 -51.90 -77.12
C SER A 184 -27.16 -50.77 -76.15
N ARG A 185 -28.12 -51.14 -75.28
CA ARG A 185 -28.31 -50.64 -73.90
C ARG A 185 -27.26 -51.23 -72.95
N GLY A 186 -26.95 -50.46 -71.91
CA GLY A 186 -26.48 -50.90 -70.59
C GLY A 186 -26.05 -49.65 -69.82
N LYS A 187 -26.97 -49.02 -69.07
CA LYS A 187 -27.20 -49.17 -67.60
C LYS A 187 -26.06 -48.51 -66.80
N ALA A 188 -26.26 -47.83 -65.68
CA ALA A 188 -27.41 -47.37 -64.90
C ALA A 188 -26.82 -46.60 -63.69
N THR A 189 -27.65 -45.83 -62.99
CA THR A 189 -27.58 -45.53 -61.53
C THR A 189 -26.36 -44.74 -61.04
N GLU A 190 -26.56 -43.53 -60.52
CA GLU A 190 -26.83 -43.32 -59.08
C GLU A 190 -25.71 -43.96 -58.26
N ASP A 191 -24.71 -43.18 -57.84
CA ASP A 191 -24.77 -42.40 -56.61
C ASP A 191 -23.46 -41.63 -56.40
N LEU A 192 -23.60 -40.37 -56.02
CA LEU A 192 -22.56 -39.65 -55.29
C LEU A 192 -22.56 -40.20 -53.86
N PRO A 193 -21.38 -40.35 -53.24
CA PRO A 193 -21.25 -40.01 -51.83
C PRO A 193 -20.44 -38.72 -51.74
N LEU A 194 -21.15 -37.61 -51.50
CA LEU A 194 -20.62 -36.58 -50.61
C LEU A 194 -20.86 -37.11 -49.20
N GLU A 195 -19.80 -37.51 -48.50
CA GLU A 195 -19.48 -37.31 -47.07
C GLU A 195 -18.07 -37.92 -46.93
N GLU A 196 -17.01 -37.13 -46.73
CA GLU A 196 -16.34 -37.06 -45.42
C GLU A 196 -15.50 -35.77 -45.36
N ILE A 197 -16.09 -34.70 -44.85
CA ILE A 197 -15.37 -33.55 -44.29
C ILE A 197 -15.65 -33.51 -42.79
N ALA A 198 -14.83 -34.24 -42.04
CA ALA A 198 -14.47 -34.06 -40.63
C ALA A 198 -13.45 -35.16 -40.34
N SER A 199 -12.18 -34.93 -40.04
CA SER A 199 -11.73 -34.18 -38.87
C SER A 199 -10.25 -33.84 -39.06
N LEU A 200 -9.94 -32.56 -39.31
CA LEU A 200 -8.62 -32.00 -38.99
C LEU A 200 -8.77 -31.32 -37.63
N ASP A 201 -8.37 -32.05 -36.59
CA ASP A 201 -8.12 -31.49 -35.26
C ASP A 201 -6.80 -30.71 -35.32
N GLU A 202 -6.88 -29.40 -35.57
CA GLU A 202 -5.86 -28.46 -35.13
C GLU A 202 -6.53 -27.24 -34.51
N THR A 203 -6.70 -27.28 -33.19
CA THR A 203 -6.59 -26.19 -32.20
C THR A 203 -6.67 -26.91 -30.84
N SER A 204 -5.85 -26.71 -29.84
CA SER A 204 -5.42 -25.45 -29.24
C SER A 204 -4.50 -25.81 -28.05
N GLU A 205 -3.59 -24.90 -27.74
CA GLU A 205 -3.32 -24.38 -26.40
C GLU A 205 -3.45 -25.39 -25.24
N GLY A 206 -2.36 -25.82 -24.61
CA GLY A 206 -1.55 -24.92 -23.81
C GLY A 206 -2.21 -24.65 -22.47
N LEU A 207 -1.95 -25.50 -21.47
CA LEU A 207 -1.96 -25.08 -20.06
C LEU A 207 -0.92 -25.91 -19.28
N GLU A 208 0.18 -25.25 -18.94
CA GLU A 208 1.12 -25.69 -17.91
C GLU A 208 0.38 -25.83 -16.57
N ALA A 209 0.26 -27.04 -16.07
CA ALA A 209 -0.06 -27.29 -14.67
C ALA A 209 1.24 -27.36 -13.85
N ARG A 210 1.84 -26.20 -13.56
CA ARG A 210 2.77 -26.08 -12.43
C ARG A 210 1.97 -26.19 -11.14
N LYS A 211 2.05 -27.34 -10.46
CA LYS A 211 1.75 -27.45 -9.01
C LYS A 211 3.04 -27.64 -8.24
N GLU A 212 3.72 -26.51 -8.05
CA GLU A 212 4.77 -26.35 -7.06
C GLU A 212 4.13 -26.36 -5.67
N LYS A 213 4.43 -27.39 -4.86
CA LYS A 213 4.06 -27.43 -3.45
C LYS A 213 5.08 -26.63 -2.63
N GLY A 214 4.95 -25.31 -2.64
CA GLY A 214 5.36 -24.43 -1.53
C GLY A 214 4.10 -24.14 -0.70
N GLY A 215 4.05 -24.37 0.61
CA GLY A 215 4.98 -23.86 1.59
C GLY A 215 4.52 -22.46 2.04
N LYS A 216 4.13 -22.38 3.33
CA LYS A 216 4.19 -21.18 4.21
C LYS A 216 2.87 -20.46 4.57
N LYS A 217 2.44 -20.77 5.80
CA LYS A 217 2.07 -19.86 6.92
C LYS A 217 0.97 -18.81 6.70
N ARG A 218 -0.13 -19.00 7.44
CA ARG A 218 -0.98 -17.92 7.97
C ARG A 218 -0.30 -17.28 9.19
N PRO A 219 -0.47 -15.98 9.42
CA PRO A 219 -1.40 -15.60 10.48
C PRO A 219 -2.45 -14.57 10.03
N TYR A 220 -3.63 -14.74 10.60
CA TYR A 220 -4.81 -13.90 10.45
C TYR A 220 -4.70 -12.64 11.34
N GLU A 221 -5.50 -11.66 10.95
CA GLU A 221 -5.39 -10.22 11.17
C GLU A 221 -5.61 -9.75 12.60
N GLY A 222 -5.12 -8.53 12.83
CA GLY A 222 -5.27 -7.78 14.07
C GLY A 222 -6.70 -7.32 14.30
N ALA A 223 -7.10 -7.38 15.57
CA ALA A 223 -8.25 -6.66 16.10
C ALA A 223 -7.86 -5.19 16.31
N THR A 224 -8.65 -4.29 15.72
CA THR A 224 -8.69 -2.87 16.06
C THR A 224 -9.91 -2.62 16.94
N SER A 225 -9.69 -2.10 18.14
CA SER A 225 -10.68 -1.42 19.00
C SER A 225 -9.91 -0.91 20.23
N SER A 226 -10.01 0.29 20.74
CA SER A 226 -10.84 1.46 20.46
C SER A 226 -10.15 2.61 21.22
N ALA A 227 -9.83 3.70 20.54
CA ALA A 227 -9.45 4.94 21.19
C ALA A 227 -10.75 5.57 21.74
N ASP A 228 -10.83 5.69 23.06
CA ASP A 228 -11.92 6.37 23.74
C ASP A 228 -11.55 7.84 23.98
N HIS A 229 -12.56 8.69 23.86
CA HIS A 229 -12.48 10.14 23.74
C HIS A 229 -12.07 10.83 25.04
N GLY A 230 -11.41 11.99 24.88
CA GLY A 230 -11.06 12.88 25.99
C GLY A 230 -12.25 13.68 26.51
N GLU A 231 -12.15 14.10 27.77
CA GLU A 231 -12.93 15.19 28.32
C GLU A 231 -12.05 16.00 29.30
N ALA A 232 -12.07 17.32 29.12
CA ALA A 232 -11.21 18.30 29.76
C ALA A 232 -11.59 18.57 31.23
N PRO A 233 -10.67 19.03 32.10
CA PRO A 233 -11.06 19.54 33.40
C PRO A 233 -11.68 20.93 33.30
N ALA A 234 -12.83 21.06 33.96
CA ALA A 234 -13.65 22.26 34.07
C ALA A 234 -12.88 23.44 34.70
N VAL A 235 -12.97 24.58 34.01
CA VAL A 235 -12.66 25.90 34.56
C VAL A 235 -13.83 26.33 35.44
N GLY A 236 -13.54 26.68 36.69
CA GLY A 236 -14.47 27.43 37.53
C GLY A 236 -14.15 27.36 39.02
N ARG A 237 -13.62 28.45 39.58
CA ARG A 237 -14.38 29.30 40.52
C ARG A 237 -13.57 30.46 41.06
N GLU A 238 -14.22 31.62 41.03
CA GLU A 238 -13.96 32.81 41.81
C GLU A 238 -13.85 32.55 43.31
N GLY A 239 -13.07 33.38 43.98
CA GLY A 239 -12.99 33.56 45.44
C GLY A 239 -11.85 34.53 45.74
N ALA A 240 -12.13 35.83 45.86
CA ALA A 240 -12.46 36.51 47.12
C ALA A 240 -11.23 36.70 48.03
N ALA A 241 -10.68 37.92 48.00
CA ALA A 241 -10.12 38.74 49.09
C ALA A 241 -9.03 39.68 48.53
#